data_AF-A0A355WLL7-F1
#
_entry.id   AF-A0A355WLL7-F1
#
_cell.length_a   1.000
_cell.length_b   1.000
_cell.length_c   1.000
_cell.angle_alpha   90.00
_cell.angle_beta   90.00
_cell.angle_gamma   90.00
#
_symmetry.space_group_name_H-M   'P 1'
#
loop_
_entity.id
_entity.type
_entity.pdbx_description
1 polymer ?
#
loop_
_entity_poly.entity_id
_entity_poly.type
_entity_poly.pdbx_seq_one_letter_code
_entity_poly.pdbx_strand_id
1 'polypeptide(L)'
;MLTKFLKDQSGAVTVDWVVMTAAVVGIGIATTVVVSGGVASTTGNVASQLTDQAITISFDAIEALTTAFNGMTTRDYVTYGVSLAPGNNGAVYAHATQLAQENAPDGYNFDNPLHESSSNNLVYTSNDGQNYSIGSSDLAVDSYSGDATYFGV
;
A
#
# COMPACT_ATOMS: atom_id res chain seq x y z
N MET A 1 -40.98 33.32 -71.32
CA MET A 1 -40.98 32.92 -69.90
C MET A 1 -39.66 32.28 -69.48
N LEU A 2 -39.11 31.31 -70.24
CA LEU A 2 -37.83 30.66 -69.93
C LEU A 2 -36.64 31.63 -69.75
N THR A 3 -36.59 32.70 -70.54
CA THR A 3 -35.56 33.75 -70.46
C THR A 3 -35.59 34.60 -69.19
N LYS A 4 -36.72 34.61 -68.45
CA LYS A 4 -36.84 35.27 -67.14
C LYS A 4 -36.31 34.38 -66.01
N PHE A 5 -36.49 33.06 -66.12
CA PHE A 5 -35.96 32.08 -65.17
C PHE A 5 -34.43 32.00 -65.19
N LEU A 6 -33.82 32.01 -66.39
CA LEU A 6 -32.37 32.04 -66.57
C LEU A 6 -31.69 33.36 -66.14
N LYS A 7 -32.45 34.45 -65.98
CA LYS A 7 -31.96 35.76 -65.56
C LYS A 7 -32.24 36.08 -64.09
N ASP A 8 -32.93 35.19 -63.37
CA ASP A 8 -33.28 35.41 -61.97
C ASP A 8 -32.09 35.04 -61.06
N GLN A 9 -31.36 36.06 -60.62
CA GLN A 9 -30.19 35.91 -59.75
C GLN A 9 -30.58 35.77 -58.26
N SER A 10 -31.84 36.05 -57.90
CA SER A 10 -32.31 35.93 -56.51
C SER A 10 -32.34 34.46 -56.08
N GLY A 11 -32.67 33.56 -57.02
CA GLY A 11 -32.62 32.12 -56.83
C GLY A 11 -31.18 31.58 -56.69
N ALA A 12 -30.21 32.17 -57.37
CA ALA A 12 -28.80 31.74 -57.32
C ALA A 12 -28.21 31.87 -55.91
N VAL A 13 -28.53 32.97 -55.21
CA VAL A 13 -28.10 33.19 -53.81
C VAL A 13 -28.77 32.18 -52.86
N THR A 14 -30.02 31.78 -53.15
CA THR A 14 -30.72 30.75 -52.37
C THR A 14 -30.25 29.32 -52.66
N VAL A 15 -29.54 29.08 -53.76
CA VAL A 15 -28.99 27.74 -54.05
C VAL A 15 -27.58 27.62 -53.45
N ASP A 16 -26.82 28.70 -53.39
CA ASP A 16 -25.46 28.72 -52.82
C ASP A 16 -25.45 28.39 -51.31
N TRP A 17 -26.41 28.90 -50.52
CA TRP A 17 -26.47 28.56 -49.09
C TRP A 17 -26.85 27.09 -48.85
N VAL A 18 -27.65 26.48 -49.72
CA VAL A 18 -27.99 25.06 -49.64
C VAL A 18 -26.76 24.22 -49.97
N VAL A 19 -25.98 24.60 -50.98
CA VAL A 19 -24.75 23.89 -51.33
C VAL A 19 -23.70 24.04 -50.23
N MET A 20 -23.56 25.23 -49.63
CA MET A 20 -22.62 25.46 -48.53
C MET A 20 -23.00 24.66 -47.28
N THR A 21 -24.28 24.65 -46.91
CA THR A 21 -24.75 23.85 -45.76
C THR A 21 -24.66 22.36 -46.03
N ALA A 22 -24.98 21.90 -47.24
CA ALA A 22 -24.79 20.51 -47.65
C ALA A 22 -23.32 20.08 -47.59
N ALA A 23 -22.39 20.96 -47.99
CA ALA A 23 -20.96 20.71 -47.87
C ALA A 23 -20.53 20.58 -46.39
N VAL A 24 -21.01 21.46 -45.51
CA VAL A 24 -20.71 21.41 -44.07
C VAL A 24 -21.27 20.13 -43.43
N VAL A 25 -22.49 19.73 -43.77
CA VAL A 25 -23.09 18.47 -43.29
C VAL A 25 -22.29 17.26 -43.78
N GLY A 26 -21.88 17.25 -45.06
CA GLY A 26 -21.04 16.20 -45.63
C GLY A 26 -19.70 16.06 -44.90
N ILE A 27 -19.06 17.19 -44.58
CA ILE A 27 -17.82 17.20 -43.78
C ILE A 27 -18.10 16.69 -42.36
N GLY A 28 -19.21 17.09 -41.73
CA GLY A 28 -19.58 16.62 -40.38
C GLY A 28 -19.78 15.10 -40.30
N ILE A 29 -20.38 14.50 -41.33
CA ILE A 29 -20.51 13.05 -41.44
C ILE A 29 -19.13 12.40 -41.59
N ALA A 30 -18.26 12.95 -42.45
CA ALA A 30 -16.91 12.44 -42.64
C ALA A 30 -16.04 12.53 -41.37
N THR A 31 -16.12 13.64 -40.63
CA THR A 31 -15.37 13.83 -39.38
C THR A 31 -15.83 12.86 -38.29
N THR A 32 -17.12 12.50 -38.26
CA THR A 32 -17.67 11.57 -37.27
C THR A 32 -17.03 10.20 -37.37
N VAL A 33 -16.72 9.74 -38.58
CA VAL A 33 -16.03 8.46 -38.82
C VAL A 33 -14.60 8.47 -38.27
N VAL A 34 -13.88 9.58 -38.45
CA VAL A 34 -12.50 9.73 -37.97
C VAL A 34 -12.47 9.80 -36.44
N VAL A 35 -13.38 10.59 -35.85
CA VAL A 35 -13.48 10.75 -34.40
C VAL A 35 -13.88 9.44 -33.73
N SER A 36 -14.87 8.70 -34.27
CA SER A 36 -15.30 7.43 -33.69
C SER A 36 -14.20 6.37 -33.69
N GLY A 37 -13.40 6.29 -34.76
CA GLY A 37 -12.23 5.44 -34.83
C GLY A 37 -11.15 5.81 -33.80
N GLY A 38 -10.83 7.11 -33.68
CA GLY A 38 -9.87 7.60 -32.69
C GLY A 38 -10.30 7.36 -31.24
N VAL A 39 -11.59 7.58 -30.95
CA VAL A 39 -12.18 7.30 -29.63
C VAL A 39 -12.15 5.79 -29.34
N ALA A 40 -12.57 4.94 -30.29
CA ALA A 40 -12.54 3.49 -30.10
C ALA A 40 -11.13 2.96 -29.83
N SER A 41 -10.13 3.46 -30.56
CA SER A 41 -8.72 3.11 -30.32
C SER A 41 -8.24 3.59 -28.94
N THR A 42 -8.56 4.82 -28.56
CA THR A 42 -8.17 5.37 -27.25
C THR A 42 -8.82 4.61 -26.11
N THR A 43 -10.12 4.32 -26.20
CA THR A 43 -10.85 3.50 -25.21
C THR A 43 -10.29 2.08 -25.14
N GLY A 44 -9.95 1.47 -26.28
CA GLY A 44 -9.30 0.15 -26.32
C GLY A 44 -7.94 0.15 -25.62
N ASN A 45 -7.13 1.20 -25.85
CA ASN A 45 -5.83 1.35 -25.18
C ASN A 45 -5.99 1.55 -23.67
N VAL A 46 -6.95 2.37 -23.23
CA VAL A 46 -7.24 2.56 -21.81
C VAL A 46 -7.74 1.26 -21.18
N ALA A 47 -8.63 0.53 -21.85
CA ALA A 47 -9.11 -0.76 -21.37
C ALA A 47 -7.97 -1.79 -21.27
N SER A 48 -7.07 -1.84 -22.26
CA SER A 48 -5.86 -2.68 -22.19
C SER A 48 -4.98 -2.25 -21.02
N GLN A 49 -4.68 -0.96 -20.89
CA GLN A 49 -3.87 -0.45 -19.78
C GLN A 49 -4.48 -0.75 -18.42
N LEU A 50 -5.80 -0.68 -18.26
CA LEU A 50 -6.48 -1.05 -17.01
C LEU A 50 -6.55 -2.56 -16.79
N THR A 51 -6.58 -3.37 -17.86
CA THR A 51 -6.51 -4.83 -17.76
C THR A 51 -5.10 -5.30 -17.41
N ASP A 52 -4.09 -4.68 -18.02
CA ASP A 52 -2.67 -4.94 -17.83
C ASP A 52 -2.16 -4.35 -16.51
N GLN A 53 -2.70 -3.20 -16.09
CA GLN A 53 -2.72 -2.77 -14.69
C GLN A 53 -3.76 -3.58 -13.92
N ALA A 54 -3.60 -4.90 -13.92
CA ALA A 54 -3.93 -5.63 -12.72
C ALA A 54 -3.24 -4.85 -11.58
N ILE A 55 -4.03 -4.43 -10.60
CA ILE A 55 -3.46 -3.98 -9.33
C ILE A 55 -2.71 -5.22 -8.84
N THR A 56 -1.42 -5.31 -9.14
CA THR A 56 -0.48 -6.10 -8.37
C THR A 56 -0.36 -5.34 -7.06
N ILE A 57 -1.44 -5.39 -6.29
CA ILE A 57 -1.35 -5.43 -4.85
C ILE A 57 -0.65 -6.77 -4.64
N SER A 58 0.68 -6.72 -4.74
CA SER A 58 1.54 -7.62 -4.03
C SER A 58 1.12 -7.44 -2.57
N PHE A 59 0.13 -8.22 -2.15
CA PHE A 59 0.04 -8.71 -0.79
C PHE A 59 1.11 -9.79 -0.58
N ASP A 60 2.24 -9.69 -1.28
CA ASP A 60 3.52 -10.30 -0.93
C ASP A 60 4.18 -9.56 0.26
N ALA A 61 3.41 -8.68 0.91
CA ALA A 61 3.58 -8.25 2.29
C ALA A 61 2.35 -8.59 3.15
N ILE A 62 1.65 -9.69 2.84
CA ILE A 62 1.15 -10.56 3.92
C ILE A 62 2.07 -11.80 3.96
N GLU A 63 3.38 -11.56 3.89
CA GLU A 63 4.30 -12.37 4.66
C GLU A 63 4.14 -11.87 6.10
N ALA A 64 3.79 -12.79 7.01
CA ALA A 64 3.80 -12.63 8.45
C ALA A 64 4.51 -11.36 8.94
N LEU A 65 3.76 -10.36 9.43
CA LEU A 65 4.37 -9.33 10.26
C LEU A 65 4.73 -10.02 11.59
N THR A 66 5.97 -10.52 11.61
CA THR A 66 6.78 -10.89 12.76
C THR A 66 6.11 -11.77 13.83
N THR A 67 6.00 -13.08 13.59
CA THR A 67 6.35 -14.05 14.65
C THR A 67 7.83 -14.45 14.59
N ALA A 68 8.52 -14.10 13.51
CA ALA A 68 9.94 -14.36 13.36
C ALA A 68 10.74 -13.49 14.33
N PHE A 69 11.53 -14.14 15.18
CA PHE A 69 12.49 -13.48 16.07
C PHE A 69 13.31 -12.44 15.31
N ASN A 70 13.34 -11.20 15.81
CA ASN A 70 14.13 -10.12 15.21
C ASN A 70 15.65 -10.27 15.45
N GLY A 71 16.09 -11.36 16.09
CA GLY A 71 17.49 -11.64 16.37
C GLY A 71 18.06 -10.89 17.57
N MET A 72 17.30 -9.99 18.19
CA MET A 72 17.78 -9.14 19.27
C MET A 72 17.60 -9.81 20.64
N THR A 73 18.69 -9.84 21.41
CA THR A 73 18.69 -10.25 22.81
C THR A 73 18.52 -9.05 23.72
N THR A 74 18.28 -9.26 25.02
CA THR A 74 18.27 -8.19 26.04
C THR A 74 19.52 -7.32 25.98
N ARG A 75 20.69 -7.90 25.67
CA ARG A 75 21.96 -7.17 25.57
C ARG A 75 21.95 -6.16 24.43
N ASP A 76 21.31 -6.49 23.31
CA ASP A 76 21.22 -5.62 22.16
C ASP A 76 20.30 -4.42 22.46
N TYR A 77 19.15 -4.68 23.11
CA TYR A 77 18.25 -3.62 23.57
C TYR A 77 18.90 -2.71 24.61
N VAL A 78 19.65 -3.25 25.58
CA VAL A 78 20.40 -2.44 26.55
C VAL A 78 21.49 -1.62 25.84
N THR A 79 22.19 -2.20 24.87
CA THR A 79 23.21 -1.48 24.09
C THR A 79 22.60 -0.30 23.33
N TYR A 80 21.43 -0.49 22.74
CA TYR A 80 20.65 0.61 22.16
C TYR A 80 20.32 1.68 23.22
N GLY A 81 19.80 1.30 24.38
CA GLY A 81 19.53 2.24 25.47
C GLY A 81 20.77 3.01 25.94
N VAL A 82 21.93 2.36 26.05
CA VAL A 82 23.22 2.98 26.42
C VAL A 82 23.65 4.01 25.38
N SER A 83 23.38 3.76 24.10
CA SER A 83 23.70 4.72 23.03
C SER A 83 22.88 6.02 23.13
N LEU A 84 21.67 5.94 23.68
CA LEU A 84 20.77 7.09 23.84
C LEU A 84 20.98 7.83 25.17
N ALA A 85 21.28 7.10 26.25
CA ALA A 85 21.38 7.65 27.60
C ALA A 85 22.62 7.13 28.36
N PRO A 86 23.85 7.41 27.87
CA PRO A 86 25.07 6.89 28.48
C PRO A 86 25.23 7.38 29.93
N GLY A 87 25.47 6.45 30.86
CA GLY A 87 25.65 6.74 32.28
C GLY A 87 24.37 6.93 33.10
N ASN A 88 23.18 6.83 32.48
CA ASN A 88 21.89 6.91 33.17
C ASN A 88 21.11 5.60 33.04
N ASN A 89 21.40 4.61 33.90
CA ASN A 89 20.82 3.26 33.83
C ASN A 89 19.28 3.26 33.79
N GLY A 90 18.61 4.16 34.51
CA GLY A 90 17.14 4.23 34.48
C GLY A 90 16.60 4.60 33.09
N ALA A 91 17.24 5.57 32.42
CA ALA A 91 16.88 5.94 31.06
C ALA A 91 17.31 4.89 30.03
N VAL A 92 18.45 4.22 30.22
CA VAL A 92 18.90 3.10 29.38
C VAL A 92 17.82 2.02 29.31
N TYR A 93 17.35 1.55 30.47
CA TYR A 93 16.34 0.50 30.51
C TYR A 93 14.98 0.98 30.02
N ALA A 94 14.60 2.25 30.24
CA ALA A 94 13.38 2.81 29.67
C ALA A 94 13.38 2.83 28.13
N HIS A 95 14.50 3.21 27.51
CA HIS A 95 14.64 3.15 26.05
C HIS A 95 14.68 1.71 25.53
N ALA A 96 15.33 0.81 26.27
CA ALA A 96 15.45 -0.59 25.91
C ALA A 96 14.10 -1.32 25.96
N THR A 97 13.29 -1.10 27.01
CA THR A 97 11.95 -1.68 27.13
C THR A 97 10.99 -1.10 26.11
N GLN A 98 11.08 0.21 25.83
CA GLN A 98 10.25 0.85 24.80
C GLN A 98 10.52 0.26 23.41
N LEU A 99 11.79 0.10 23.03
CA LEU A 99 12.14 -0.53 21.76
C LEU A 99 11.75 -2.01 21.73
N ALA A 100 11.89 -2.73 22.85
CA ALA A 100 11.43 -4.12 22.97
C ALA A 100 9.92 -4.25 22.77
N GLN A 101 9.12 -3.33 23.31
CA GLN A 101 7.67 -3.25 23.10
C GLN A 101 7.30 -2.97 21.64
N GLU A 102 8.02 -2.07 20.98
CA GLU A 102 7.80 -1.77 19.56
C GLU A 102 8.14 -2.97 18.65
N ASN A 103 9.12 -3.77 19.05
CA ASN A 103 9.53 -4.99 18.34
C ASN A 103 8.74 -6.24 18.75
N ALA A 104 7.67 -6.11 19.55
CA ALA A 104 6.88 -7.26 19.96
C ALA A 104 6.28 -7.98 18.74
N PRO A 105 6.32 -9.31 18.71
CA PRO A 105 5.64 -10.08 17.68
C PRO A 105 4.14 -9.78 17.59
N ASP A 106 3.55 -9.90 16.40
CA ASP A 106 2.12 -9.66 16.22
C ASP A 106 1.29 -10.60 17.11
N GLY A 107 0.35 -10.04 17.86
CA GLY A 107 -0.47 -10.80 18.81
C GLY A 107 0.21 -11.04 20.17
N TYR A 108 1.41 -10.51 20.38
CA TYR A 108 2.12 -10.52 21.65
C TYR A 108 2.36 -9.10 22.18
N ASN A 109 2.66 -9.01 23.48
CA ASN A 109 3.00 -7.78 24.18
C ASN A 109 4.24 -7.96 25.05
N PHE A 110 4.78 -6.84 25.48
CA PHE A 110 5.90 -6.75 26.42
C PHE A 110 5.53 -5.84 27.61
N ASP A 111 4.31 -5.99 28.10
CA ASP A 111 3.77 -5.20 29.22
C ASP A 111 4.43 -5.58 30.55
N ASN A 112 4.89 -6.83 30.66
CA ASN A 112 5.67 -7.32 31.77
C ASN A 112 7.10 -7.63 31.29
N PRO A 113 8.07 -6.72 31.47
CA PRO A 113 9.41 -6.85 30.90
C PRO A 113 10.14 -8.07 31.47
N LEU A 114 10.12 -9.17 30.74
CA LEU A 114 10.72 -10.44 31.14
C LEU A 114 11.74 -10.90 30.11
N HIS A 115 12.74 -11.64 30.57
CA HIS A 115 13.68 -12.32 29.71
C HIS A 115 14.06 -13.68 30.27
N GLU A 116 14.49 -14.58 29.39
CA GLU A 116 15.02 -15.88 29.77
C GLU A 116 16.51 -15.75 30.10
N SER A 117 16.90 -16.18 31.31
CA SER A 117 18.28 -15.99 31.81
C SER A 117 19.31 -16.83 31.06
N SER A 118 18.91 -17.96 30.48
CA SER A 118 19.79 -18.89 29.75
C SER A 118 20.15 -18.38 28.35
N SER A 119 19.15 -17.88 27.60
CA SER A 119 19.30 -17.42 26.21
C SER A 119 19.50 -15.91 26.08
N ASN A 120 19.17 -15.13 27.12
CA ASN A 120 19.05 -13.67 27.07
C ASN A 120 17.97 -13.18 26.08
N ASN A 121 17.06 -14.05 25.65
CA ASN A 121 15.94 -13.66 24.81
C ASN A 121 14.86 -12.98 25.65
N LEU A 122 14.22 -11.97 25.08
CA LEU A 122 13.01 -11.38 25.66
C LEU A 122 11.88 -12.41 25.64
N VAL A 123 11.03 -12.33 26.65
CA VAL A 123 9.81 -13.14 26.76
C VAL A 123 8.63 -12.23 26.44
N TYR A 124 8.03 -12.43 25.28
CA TYR A 124 6.80 -11.76 24.89
C TYR A 124 5.61 -12.62 25.30
N THR A 125 4.54 -12.01 25.82
CA THR A 125 3.33 -12.74 26.23
C THR A 125 2.22 -12.50 25.22
N SER A 126 1.52 -13.55 24.80
CA SER A 126 0.41 -13.40 23.86
C SER A 126 -0.70 -12.54 24.47
N ASN A 127 -1.48 -11.86 23.64
CA ASN A 127 -2.56 -10.98 24.10
C ASN A 127 -3.68 -11.72 24.84
N ASP A 128 -3.81 -13.03 24.65
CA ASP A 128 -4.70 -13.91 25.41
C ASP A 128 -4.04 -14.52 26.66
N GLY A 129 -2.74 -14.29 26.87
CA GLY A 129 -1.97 -14.76 28.03
C GLY A 129 -1.58 -16.23 28.02
N GLN A 130 -1.83 -16.95 26.92
CA GLN A 130 -1.69 -18.41 26.89
C GLN A 130 -0.32 -18.89 26.39
N ASN A 131 0.42 -18.06 25.65
CA ASN A 131 1.70 -18.41 25.05
C ASN A 131 2.79 -17.37 25.36
N TYR A 132 4.03 -17.85 25.39
CA TYR A 132 5.23 -17.03 25.34
C TYR A 132 5.91 -17.16 23.99
N SER A 133 6.33 -16.04 23.42
CA SER A 133 7.27 -16.00 22.31
C SER A 133 8.65 -15.65 22.84
N ILE A 134 9.60 -16.56 22.67
CA ILE A 134 10.96 -16.48 23.20
C ILE A 134 11.91 -16.90 22.09
N GLY A 135 12.73 -15.97 21.60
CA GLY A 135 13.56 -16.24 20.43
C GLY A 135 12.70 -16.68 19.26
N SER A 136 13.07 -17.78 18.61
CA SER A 136 12.30 -18.38 17.49
C SER A 136 11.25 -19.40 17.92
N SER A 137 10.96 -19.52 19.23
CA SER A 137 10.02 -20.51 19.76
C SER A 137 8.80 -19.88 20.38
N ASP A 138 7.63 -20.44 20.05
CA ASP A 138 6.36 -20.16 20.71
C ASP A 138 6.01 -21.35 21.62
N LEU A 139 5.82 -21.08 22.91
CA LEU A 139 5.59 -22.09 23.94
C LEU A 139 4.34 -21.75 24.74
N ALA A 140 3.51 -22.74 25.05
CA ALA A 140 2.42 -22.54 25.99
C ALA A 140 2.98 -22.20 27.37
N VAL A 141 2.35 -21.25 28.07
CA VAL A 141 2.80 -20.77 29.39
C VAL A 141 2.88 -21.91 30.41
N ASP A 142 1.97 -22.89 30.32
CA ASP A 142 1.95 -24.07 31.20
C ASP A 142 3.07 -25.08 30.94
N SER A 143 3.69 -24.99 29.77
CA SER A 143 4.74 -25.88 29.29
C SER A 143 6.13 -25.24 29.37
N TYR A 144 6.19 -23.95 29.72
CA TYR A 144 7.43 -23.22 29.91
C TYR A 144 8.11 -23.65 31.23
N SER A 145 9.34 -24.14 31.12
CA SER A 145 10.15 -24.62 32.27
C SER A 145 11.41 -23.77 32.49
N GLY A 146 11.53 -22.63 31.80
CA GLY A 146 12.70 -21.75 31.90
C GLY A 146 12.59 -20.72 33.03
N ASP A 147 13.69 -20.01 33.29
CA ASP A 147 13.76 -18.95 34.29
C ASP A 147 13.46 -17.58 33.66
N ALA A 148 12.20 -17.16 33.73
CA ALA A 148 11.81 -15.80 33.36
C ALA A 148 12.17 -14.81 34.48
N THR A 149 13.04 -13.86 34.20
CA THR A 149 13.46 -12.82 35.15
C THR A 149 13.21 -11.42 34.61
N TYR A 150 13.05 -10.45 35.50
CA TYR A 150 12.73 -9.08 35.13
C TYR A 150 13.84 -8.43 34.31
N PHE A 151 13.46 -7.80 33.21
CA PHE A 151 14.34 -6.98 32.38
C PHE A 151 14.32 -5.53 32.88
N GLY A 152 15.43 -5.05 33.43
CA GLY A 152 15.56 -3.66 33.93
C GLY A 152 15.98 -3.49 35.38
N VAL A 153 16.48 -4.54 36.04
CA VAL A 153 17.17 -4.46 37.35
C VAL A 153 18.68 -4.40 37.21
#